data_AF-A0A6A3P6Q9-F1
#
_entry.id   AF-A0A6A3P6Q9-F1
#
_cell.length_a   1.000
_cell.length_b   1.000
_cell.length_c   1.000
_cell.angle_alpha   90.00
_cell.angle_beta   90.00
_cell.angle_gamma   90.00
#
_symmetry.space_group_name_H-M   'P 1'
#
loop_
_entity.id
_entity.type
_entity.pdbx_description
1 polymer ?
#
loop_
_entity_poly.entity_id
_entity_poly.type
_entity_poly.pdbx_seq_one_letter_code
_entity_poly.pdbx_strand_id
1 'polypeptide(L)'
;MPVVKATLEWIEKLVMPSDELRPPFNDCMEIPKLILKDTVENMTLNKYTMTGEEIEGVRLLEFRASEWLGSTCIRAGLIMLARRHVDKDVGIFMPDWYPYEDVSRQQMYAATHGAFHENVQRQVGVVNAEGVHWMAFFIDLTTDPASCVMFDPQQKASRYTDLESALRRAVVPQLRGQPAVTFTQWSKCKQNDGHSCGLWSLFFLESMLCGHKWSDSCYQWEQYYRVRYLRMCAHDSEG
;
A
#
# COMPACT_ATOMS: atom_id res chain seq x y z
N MET A 1 -18.46 14.03 -13.61
CA MET A 1 -17.37 13.55 -14.51
C MET A 1 -17.60 12.08 -14.87
N PRO A 2 -17.27 11.60 -16.09
CA PRO A 2 -17.52 10.22 -16.51
C PRO A 2 -16.91 9.15 -15.58
N VAL A 3 -15.69 9.38 -15.09
CA VAL A 3 -15.00 8.47 -14.17
C VAL A 3 -15.71 8.36 -12.81
N VAL A 4 -16.24 9.46 -12.26
CA VAL A 4 -17.03 9.47 -11.02
C VAL A 4 -18.28 8.62 -11.19
N LYS A 5 -19.04 8.85 -12.28
CA LYS A 5 -20.26 8.08 -12.58
C LYS A 5 -19.97 6.59 -12.68
N ALA A 6 -18.92 6.19 -13.39
CA ALA A 6 -18.51 4.78 -13.49
C ALA A 6 -18.15 4.17 -12.13
N THR A 7 -17.52 4.94 -11.23
CA THR A 7 -17.22 4.50 -9.86
C THR A 7 -18.49 4.31 -9.02
N LEU A 8 -19.45 5.23 -9.10
CA LEU A 8 -20.73 5.10 -8.39
C LEU A 8 -21.53 3.88 -8.87
N GLU A 9 -21.57 3.63 -10.18
CA GLU A 9 -22.22 2.45 -10.77
C GLU A 9 -21.54 1.13 -10.36
N TRP A 10 -20.22 1.16 -10.21
CA TRP A 10 -19.46 0.01 -9.68
C TRP A 10 -19.79 -0.24 -8.21
N ILE A 11 -19.80 0.79 -7.35
CA ILE A 11 -20.15 0.66 -5.92
C ILE A 11 -21.55 0.07 -5.75
N GLU A 12 -22.50 0.48 -6.58
CA GLU A 12 -23.87 -0.06 -6.56
C GLU A 12 -23.89 -1.60 -6.76
N LYS A 13 -23.02 -2.13 -7.63
CA LYS A 13 -22.93 -3.55 -7.97
C LYS A 13 -22.05 -4.36 -7.01
N LEU A 14 -21.35 -3.74 -6.07
CA LEU A 14 -20.46 -4.44 -5.14
C LEU A 14 -21.22 -5.44 -4.27
N VAL A 15 -20.64 -6.61 -4.03
CA VAL A 15 -21.10 -7.52 -2.99
C VAL A 15 -20.33 -7.19 -1.71
N MET A 16 -21.07 -6.81 -0.66
CA MET A 16 -20.47 -6.48 0.64
C MET A 16 -20.32 -7.75 1.49
N PRO A 17 -19.23 -7.90 2.26
CA PRO A 17 -19.07 -9.01 3.20
C PRO A 17 -20.15 -9.01 4.29
N SER A 18 -20.65 -10.19 4.67
CA SER A 18 -21.68 -10.32 5.72
C SER A 18 -21.11 -10.65 7.11
N ASP A 19 -20.15 -11.58 7.24
CA ASP A 19 -19.56 -11.97 8.56
C ASP A 19 -18.15 -12.59 8.49
N GLU A 20 -17.55 -12.76 7.31
CA GLU A 20 -16.34 -13.59 7.16
C GLU A 20 -15.02 -12.84 7.36
N LEU A 21 -15.05 -11.50 7.39
CA LEU A 21 -13.84 -10.70 7.47
C LEU A 21 -13.39 -10.50 8.91
N ARG A 22 -12.07 -10.56 9.10
CA ARG A 22 -11.43 -10.31 10.39
C ARG A 22 -10.90 -8.88 10.46
N PRO A 23 -10.81 -8.29 11.67
CA PRO A 23 -10.11 -7.04 11.87
C PRO A 23 -8.66 -7.07 11.34
N PRO A 24 -8.16 -5.96 10.77
CA PRO A 24 -8.83 -4.66 10.59
C PRO A 24 -9.69 -4.58 9.31
N PHE A 25 -9.69 -5.61 8.46
CA PHE A 25 -10.31 -5.54 7.15
C PHE A 25 -11.84 -5.51 7.17
N ASN A 26 -12.48 -5.80 8.31
CA ASN A 26 -13.93 -5.74 8.47
C ASN A 26 -14.48 -4.32 8.77
N ASP A 27 -13.63 -3.32 8.93
CA ASP A 27 -14.01 -1.97 9.39
C ASP A 27 -14.92 -1.15 8.44
N CYS A 28 -15.15 -1.62 7.22
CA CYS A 28 -16.05 -0.98 6.25
C CYS A 28 -17.22 -1.88 5.84
N MET A 29 -17.37 -3.08 6.43
CA MET A 29 -18.39 -4.05 5.98
C MET A 29 -19.82 -3.58 6.27
N GLU A 30 -20.01 -2.87 7.39
CA GLU A 30 -21.32 -2.35 7.82
C GLU A 30 -21.62 -0.96 7.22
N ILE A 31 -20.65 -0.36 6.52
CA ILE A 31 -20.85 0.97 5.93
C ILE A 31 -21.83 0.85 4.76
N PRO A 32 -22.97 1.57 4.79
CA PRO A 32 -23.92 1.52 3.69
C PRO A 32 -23.28 2.00 2.39
N LYS A 33 -23.61 1.34 1.27
CA LYS A 33 -23.14 1.76 -0.08
C LYS A 33 -23.46 3.22 -0.39
N LEU A 34 -24.56 3.76 0.16
CA LEU A 34 -24.92 5.17 0.03
C LEU A 34 -23.82 6.08 0.58
N ILE A 35 -23.23 5.74 1.74
CA ILE A 35 -22.12 6.51 2.34
C ILE A 35 -20.84 6.35 1.51
N LEU A 36 -20.57 5.16 0.97
CA LEU A 36 -19.42 4.95 0.07
C LEU A 36 -19.54 5.78 -1.21
N LYS A 37 -20.76 5.91 -1.76
CA LYS A 37 -21.06 6.74 -2.92
C LYS A 37 -20.92 8.22 -2.59
N ASP A 38 -21.44 8.65 -1.44
CA ASP A 38 -21.31 10.02 -0.95
C ASP A 38 -19.83 10.44 -0.81
N THR A 39 -18.96 9.56 -0.29
CA THR A 39 -17.50 9.80 -0.28
C THR A 39 -16.94 10.07 -1.68
N VAL A 40 -17.38 9.32 -2.70
CA VAL A 40 -16.92 9.52 -4.09
C VAL A 40 -17.51 10.78 -4.73
N GLU A 41 -18.72 11.17 -4.36
CA GLU A 41 -19.37 12.40 -4.85
C GLU A 41 -18.72 13.65 -4.25
N ASN A 42 -18.29 13.58 -2.99
CA ASN A 42 -17.79 14.73 -2.22
C ASN A 42 -16.26 14.78 -2.06
N MET A 43 -15.51 13.78 -2.54
CA MET A 43 -14.05 13.83 -2.45
C MET A 43 -13.45 14.96 -3.31
N THR A 44 -12.32 15.52 -2.86
CA THR A 44 -11.56 16.48 -3.65
C THR A 44 -10.95 15.81 -4.88
N LEU A 45 -11.38 16.17 -6.10
CA LEU A 45 -10.90 15.56 -7.35
C LEU A 45 -9.64 16.22 -7.94
N ASN A 46 -9.35 17.46 -7.56
CA ASN A 46 -8.18 18.21 -8.02
C ASN A 46 -6.89 17.74 -7.33
N LYS A 47 -5.77 18.39 -7.68
CA LYS A 47 -4.50 18.20 -6.98
C LYS A 47 -4.51 18.88 -5.61
N TYR A 48 -4.04 18.17 -4.59
CA TYR A 48 -3.82 18.68 -3.23
C TYR A 48 -2.59 18.03 -2.60
N THR A 49 -2.09 18.60 -1.51
CA THR A 49 -0.92 18.05 -0.80
C THR A 49 -1.36 17.27 0.43
N MET A 50 -0.88 16.04 0.57
CA MET A 50 -1.12 15.18 1.73
C MET A 50 0.21 14.69 2.30
N THR A 51 0.57 15.12 3.52
CA THR A 51 1.86 14.77 4.16
C THR A 51 3.07 15.06 3.25
N GLY A 52 3.05 16.21 2.56
CA GLY A 52 4.12 16.63 1.64
C GLY A 52 4.06 16.01 0.23
N GLU A 53 3.14 15.06 -0.02
CA GLU A 53 2.96 14.44 -1.33
C GLU A 53 1.85 15.12 -2.14
N GLU A 54 2.09 15.35 -3.43
CA GLU A 54 1.03 15.76 -4.36
C GLU A 54 0.12 14.56 -4.67
N ILE A 55 -1.17 14.70 -4.36
CA ILE A 55 -2.23 13.73 -4.65
C ILE A 55 -3.19 14.36 -5.66
N GLU A 56 -3.37 13.72 -6.81
CA GLU A 56 -4.41 14.06 -7.78
C GLU A 56 -5.67 13.23 -7.47
N GLY A 57 -6.65 13.83 -6.79
CA GLY A 57 -7.76 13.08 -6.21
C GLY A 57 -8.58 12.25 -7.20
N VAL A 58 -8.76 12.71 -8.44
CA VAL A 58 -9.43 11.93 -9.49
C VAL A 58 -8.72 10.61 -9.80
N ARG A 59 -7.40 10.52 -9.60
CA ARG A 59 -6.63 9.28 -9.78
C ARG A 59 -6.90 8.24 -8.71
N LEU A 60 -7.37 8.64 -7.53
CA LEU A 60 -7.76 7.68 -6.50
C LEU A 60 -8.94 6.80 -6.96
N LEU A 61 -9.73 7.26 -7.93
CA LEU A 61 -10.80 6.45 -8.53
C LEU A 61 -10.27 5.22 -9.30
N GLU A 62 -8.96 5.09 -9.53
CA GLU A 62 -8.31 3.88 -10.03
C GLU A 62 -8.38 2.71 -9.04
N PHE A 63 -8.81 2.92 -7.80
CA PHE A 63 -9.20 1.79 -6.94
C PHE A 63 -10.39 1.01 -7.50
N ARG A 64 -11.22 1.60 -8.37
CA ARG A 64 -12.42 0.98 -8.96
C ARG A 64 -12.12 -0.33 -9.70
N ALA A 65 -12.99 -1.33 -9.49
CA ALA A 65 -13.12 -2.51 -10.34
C ALA A 65 -11.80 -3.23 -10.62
N SER A 66 -11.38 -3.28 -11.88
CA SER A 66 -10.17 -3.95 -12.37
C SER A 66 -9.12 -2.95 -12.87
N GLU A 67 -9.25 -1.68 -12.47
CA GLU A 67 -8.28 -0.65 -12.84
C GLU A 67 -6.93 -0.92 -12.16
N TRP A 68 -5.87 -0.52 -12.87
CA TRP A 68 -4.50 -0.57 -12.35
C TRP A 68 -4.30 0.59 -11.40
N LEU A 69 -3.82 0.32 -10.19
CA LEU A 69 -3.49 1.39 -9.26
C LEU A 69 -2.28 2.16 -9.79
N GLY A 70 -2.44 3.46 -10.05
CA GLY A 70 -1.34 4.36 -10.34
C GLY A 70 -0.54 4.74 -9.10
N SER A 71 0.55 5.48 -9.30
CA SER A 71 1.42 5.95 -8.22
C SER A 71 0.67 6.81 -7.19
N THR A 72 -0.32 7.60 -7.60
CA THR A 72 -1.17 8.38 -6.69
C THR A 72 -1.92 7.50 -5.69
N CYS A 73 -2.48 6.37 -6.14
CA CYS A 73 -3.15 5.41 -5.26
C CYS A 73 -2.16 4.77 -4.28
N ILE A 74 -0.96 4.41 -4.75
CA ILE A 74 0.08 3.82 -3.90
C ILE A 74 0.58 4.80 -2.83
N ARG A 75 0.87 6.05 -3.21
CA ARG A 75 1.28 7.10 -2.27
C ARG A 75 0.22 7.36 -1.21
N ALA A 76 -1.04 7.55 -1.65
CA ALA A 76 -2.15 7.78 -0.73
C ALA A 76 -2.36 6.58 0.22
N GLY A 77 -2.28 5.35 -0.30
CA GLY A 77 -2.35 4.12 0.48
C GLY A 77 -1.26 4.02 1.54
N LEU A 78 0.00 4.29 1.18
CA LEU A 78 1.12 4.29 2.12
C LEU A 78 0.96 5.34 3.24
N ILE A 79 0.58 6.57 2.88
CA ILE A 79 0.30 7.65 3.86
C ILE A 79 -0.82 7.23 4.79
N MET A 80 -1.90 6.67 4.25
CA MET A 80 -3.04 6.19 5.02
C MET A 80 -2.62 5.11 6.01
N LEU A 81 -1.82 4.12 5.58
CA LEU A 81 -1.33 3.05 6.46
C LEU A 81 -0.52 3.61 7.63
N ALA A 82 0.39 4.56 7.40
CA ALA A 82 1.16 5.15 8.49
C ALA A 82 0.28 5.96 9.45
N ARG A 83 -0.71 6.72 8.93
CA ARG A 83 -1.66 7.48 9.77
C ARG A 83 -2.54 6.56 10.62
N ARG A 84 -3.05 5.48 10.03
CA ARG A 84 -3.95 4.52 10.70
C ARG A 84 -3.22 3.69 11.76
N HIS A 85 -1.91 3.55 11.64
CA HIS A 85 -1.05 2.80 12.54
C HIS A 85 -0.01 3.70 13.23
N VAL A 86 -0.42 4.93 13.60
CA VAL A 86 0.45 5.91 14.26
C VAL A 86 1.03 5.37 15.58
N ASP A 87 0.32 4.47 16.25
CA ASP A 87 0.75 3.78 17.47
C ASP A 87 1.93 2.82 17.26
N LYS A 88 2.31 2.55 16.01
CA LYS A 88 3.35 1.58 15.64
C LYS A 88 4.62 2.19 15.10
N ASP A 89 4.73 3.53 15.14
CA ASP A 89 5.86 4.31 14.65
C ASP A 89 6.30 3.89 13.23
N VAL A 90 5.37 4.04 12.28
CA VAL A 90 5.54 3.56 10.90
C VAL A 90 6.24 4.59 10.02
N GLY A 91 7.35 4.20 9.40
CA GLY A 91 8.03 4.92 8.34
C GLY A 91 7.62 4.45 6.94
N ILE A 92 7.65 5.34 5.96
CA ILE A 92 7.21 5.03 4.58
C ILE A 92 8.37 5.13 3.59
N PHE A 93 8.45 4.16 2.68
CA PHE A 93 9.22 4.27 1.45
C PHE A 93 8.29 4.47 0.25
N MET A 94 8.33 5.68 -0.34
CA MET A 94 7.62 5.95 -1.58
C MET A 94 8.26 5.20 -2.77
N PRO A 95 7.54 4.95 -3.88
CA PRO A 95 8.11 4.16 -4.97
C PRO A 95 9.34 4.73 -5.67
N ASP A 96 9.58 6.04 -5.56
CA ASP A 96 10.54 6.77 -6.40
C ASP A 96 12.00 6.39 -6.19
N TRP A 97 12.35 5.81 -5.05
CA TRP A 97 13.76 5.48 -4.78
C TRP A 97 14.25 4.29 -5.61
N TYR A 98 13.36 3.35 -5.93
CA TYR A 98 13.72 2.05 -6.51
C TYR A 98 14.28 2.11 -7.94
N PRO A 99 13.76 2.95 -8.87
CA PRO A 99 14.21 2.97 -10.26
C PRO A 99 15.61 3.52 -10.50
N TYR A 100 16.22 4.23 -9.54
CA TYR A 100 17.56 4.80 -9.73
C TYR A 100 18.64 3.72 -9.72
N GLU A 101 19.60 3.76 -10.64
CA GLU A 101 20.78 2.87 -10.58
C GLU A 101 21.86 3.40 -9.64
N ASP A 102 21.99 4.73 -9.55
CA ASP A 102 22.95 5.39 -8.66
C ASP A 102 22.50 5.24 -7.20
N VAL A 103 23.36 4.60 -6.39
CA VAL A 103 23.07 4.30 -4.99
C VAL A 103 22.86 5.57 -4.16
N SER A 104 23.60 6.64 -4.44
CA SER A 104 23.45 7.90 -3.69
C SER A 104 22.06 8.51 -3.91
N ARG A 105 21.55 8.49 -5.15
CA ARG A 105 20.18 8.88 -5.47
C ARG A 105 19.15 7.93 -4.86
N GLN A 106 19.34 6.61 -4.96
CA GLN A 106 18.44 5.65 -4.29
C GLN A 106 18.34 5.96 -2.80
N GLN A 107 19.48 6.19 -2.13
CA GLN A 107 19.53 6.50 -0.70
C GLN A 107 18.81 7.81 -0.37
N MET A 108 19.09 8.87 -1.12
CA MET A 108 18.47 10.19 -0.95
C MET A 108 16.94 10.11 -1.07
N TYR A 109 16.41 9.46 -2.10
CA TYR A 109 14.96 9.31 -2.29
C TYR A 109 14.32 8.34 -1.30
N ALA A 110 15.05 7.34 -0.81
CA ALA A 110 14.52 6.46 0.23
C ALA A 110 14.32 7.19 1.57
N ALA A 111 15.07 8.28 1.81
CA ALA A 111 15.07 9.01 3.08
C ALA A 111 14.00 10.11 3.19
N THR A 112 13.24 10.39 2.13
CA THR A 112 12.38 11.59 2.05
C THR A 112 11.14 11.55 2.96
N HIS A 113 10.69 10.36 3.37
CA HIS A 113 9.42 10.18 4.08
C HIS A 113 9.56 9.59 5.48
N GLY A 114 10.66 9.96 6.15
CA GLY A 114 10.86 9.68 7.57
C GLY A 114 11.14 8.21 7.89
N ALA A 115 11.35 7.34 6.90
CA ALA A 115 11.60 5.91 7.11
C ALA A 115 12.81 5.59 8.01
N PHE A 116 13.76 6.52 8.10
CA PHE A 116 14.98 6.43 8.91
C PHE A 116 14.94 7.29 10.18
N HIS A 117 13.79 7.88 10.52
CA HIS A 117 13.68 8.70 11.73
C HIS A 117 13.89 7.85 12.99
N GLU A 118 14.45 8.45 14.04
CA GLU A 118 14.93 7.71 15.22
C GLU A 118 13.87 6.87 15.93
N ASN A 119 12.62 7.32 15.92
CA ASN A 119 11.50 6.66 16.59
C ASN A 119 10.85 5.57 15.74
N VAL A 120 11.18 5.47 14.45
CA VAL A 120 10.54 4.49 13.56
C VAL A 120 10.94 3.08 13.94
N GLN A 121 9.94 2.24 14.19
CA GLN A 121 10.11 0.83 14.53
C GLN A 121 9.77 -0.10 13.37
N ARG A 122 8.88 0.34 12.48
CA ARG A 122 8.40 -0.45 11.35
C ARG A 122 8.43 0.38 10.09
N GLN A 123 8.81 -0.20 8.97
CA GLN A 123 8.76 0.48 7.68
C GLN A 123 7.91 -0.28 6.68
N VAL A 124 7.13 0.46 5.91
CA VAL A 124 6.34 -0.04 4.79
C VAL A 124 6.82 0.60 3.50
N GLY A 125 6.98 -0.20 2.46
CA GLY A 125 7.39 0.30 1.15
C GLY A 125 6.70 -0.42 0.02
N VAL A 126 6.41 0.32 -1.04
CA VAL A 126 5.98 -0.22 -2.33
C VAL A 126 6.95 0.28 -3.39
N VAL A 127 7.37 -0.60 -4.29
CA VAL A 127 8.27 -0.29 -5.41
C VAL A 127 7.61 -0.68 -6.73
N ASN A 128 8.00 0.01 -7.80
CA ASN A 128 7.55 -0.31 -9.13
C ASN A 128 8.64 -1.04 -9.93
N ALA A 129 8.41 -2.31 -10.24
CA ALA A 129 9.23 -3.09 -11.13
C ALA A 129 8.87 -2.76 -12.59
N GLU A 130 9.85 -2.30 -13.36
CA GLU A 130 9.75 -2.11 -14.82
C GLU A 130 8.65 -1.13 -15.27
N GLY A 131 8.19 -0.24 -14.39
CA GLY A 131 7.15 0.76 -14.70
C GLY A 131 5.71 0.20 -14.74
N VAL A 132 5.52 -1.11 -14.55
CA VAL A 132 4.23 -1.78 -14.79
C VAL A 132 3.77 -2.71 -13.67
N HIS A 133 4.61 -2.96 -12.64
CA HIS A 133 4.29 -3.95 -11.63
C HIS A 133 4.64 -3.48 -10.21
N TRP A 134 3.68 -3.56 -9.29
CA TRP A 134 3.89 -3.18 -7.89
C TRP A 134 4.35 -4.36 -7.04
N MET A 135 5.36 -4.11 -6.21
CA MET A 135 5.85 -5.04 -5.19
C MET A 135 5.97 -4.30 -3.87
N ALA A 136 5.94 -5.02 -2.76
CA ALA A 136 6.01 -4.42 -1.43
C ALA A 136 7.08 -5.05 -0.57
N PHE A 137 7.49 -4.33 0.47
CA PHE A 137 8.33 -4.85 1.53
C PHE A 137 7.96 -4.20 2.86
N PHE A 138 8.13 -4.98 3.93
CA PHE A 138 7.91 -4.57 5.30
C PHE A 138 9.18 -4.83 6.10
N ILE A 139 9.66 -3.85 6.87
CA ILE A 139 10.80 -3.99 7.76
C ILE A 139 10.31 -3.84 9.19
N ASP A 140 10.72 -4.75 10.07
CA ASP A 140 10.45 -4.70 11.52
C ASP A 140 11.77 -4.61 12.29
N LEU A 141 12.06 -3.42 12.81
CA LEU A 141 13.22 -3.14 13.64
C LEU A 141 13.03 -3.54 15.11
N THR A 142 11.84 -4.03 15.49
CA THR A 142 11.59 -4.52 16.86
C THR A 142 12.10 -5.93 17.11
N THR A 143 12.62 -6.59 16.07
CA THR A 143 13.18 -7.93 16.11
C THR A 143 14.72 -7.88 16.09
N ASP A 144 15.37 -8.88 16.69
CA ASP A 144 16.82 -9.04 16.65
C ASP A 144 17.18 -10.46 16.18
N PRO A 145 17.74 -10.64 14.95
CA PRO A 145 18.01 -9.60 13.96
C PRO A 145 16.72 -8.95 13.42
N ALA A 146 16.84 -7.74 12.89
CA ALA A 146 15.72 -7.06 12.24
C ALA A 146 15.18 -7.91 11.08
N SER A 147 13.87 -7.88 10.84
CA SER A 147 13.24 -8.68 9.78
C SER A 147 12.83 -7.81 8.60
N CYS A 148 13.02 -8.32 7.39
CA CYS A 148 12.46 -7.75 6.17
C CYS A 148 11.64 -8.83 5.45
N VAL A 149 10.34 -8.59 5.32
CA VAL A 149 9.42 -9.45 4.58
C VAL A 149 9.13 -8.78 3.25
N MET A 150 9.48 -9.45 2.15
CA MET A 150 9.25 -8.97 0.80
C MET A 150 8.03 -9.66 0.19
N PHE A 151 7.34 -8.96 -0.70
CA PHE A 151 6.17 -9.47 -1.40
C PHE A 151 6.15 -9.03 -2.86
N ASP A 152 6.21 -10.01 -3.76
CA ASP A 152 5.80 -9.87 -5.15
C ASP A 152 4.44 -10.56 -5.32
N PRO A 153 3.36 -9.83 -5.65
CA PRO A 153 2.06 -10.41 -5.97
C PRO A 153 2.12 -11.50 -7.05
N GLN A 154 3.03 -11.44 -8.01
CA GLN A 154 3.22 -12.50 -9.03
C GLN A 154 4.15 -13.62 -8.56
N GLN A 155 4.80 -13.45 -7.41
CA GLN A 155 5.75 -14.38 -6.81
C GLN A 155 6.91 -14.78 -7.74
N LYS A 156 7.44 -13.84 -8.52
CA LYS A 156 8.55 -14.09 -9.44
C LYS A 156 9.88 -14.08 -8.68
N ALA A 157 10.56 -15.22 -8.64
CA ALA A 157 11.81 -15.40 -7.89
C ALA A 157 12.88 -14.34 -8.20
N SER A 158 13.06 -13.99 -9.49
CA SER A 158 14.06 -12.98 -9.88
C SER A 158 13.79 -11.61 -9.26
N ARG A 159 12.51 -11.23 -9.13
CA ARG A 159 12.16 -9.92 -8.56
C ARG A 159 12.42 -9.84 -7.05
N TYR A 160 12.30 -10.97 -6.33
CA TYR A 160 12.73 -11.03 -4.94
C TYR A 160 14.25 -10.82 -4.83
N THR A 161 15.03 -11.44 -5.72
CA THR A 161 16.49 -11.23 -5.76
C THR A 161 16.85 -9.78 -6.05
N ASP A 162 16.18 -9.15 -7.03
CA ASP A 162 16.42 -7.75 -7.40
C ASP A 162 16.05 -6.80 -6.25
N LEU A 163 14.88 -7.01 -5.63
CA LEU A 163 14.40 -6.23 -4.51
C LEU A 163 15.31 -6.36 -3.29
N GLU A 164 15.70 -7.58 -2.92
CA GLU A 164 16.64 -7.80 -1.82
C GLU A 164 17.98 -7.11 -2.08
N SER A 165 18.51 -7.20 -3.30
CA SER A 165 19.76 -6.54 -3.68
C SER A 165 19.64 -5.01 -3.54
N ALA A 166 18.54 -4.41 -4.01
CA ALA A 166 18.30 -2.98 -3.86
C ALA A 166 18.18 -2.56 -2.38
N LEU A 167 17.43 -3.31 -1.57
CA LEU A 167 17.26 -3.03 -0.14
C LEU A 167 18.59 -3.12 0.62
N ARG A 168 19.39 -4.16 0.36
CA ARG A 168 20.71 -4.33 0.99
C ARG A 168 21.68 -3.19 0.66
N ARG A 169 21.62 -2.65 -0.56
CA ARG A 169 22.52 -1.57 -1.00
C ARG A 169 22.05 -0.18 -0.55
N ALA A 170 20.76 0.12 -0.69
CA ALA A 170 20.24 1.47 -0.49
C ALA A 170 19.57 1.68 0.88
N VAL A 171 18.89 0.68 1.42
CA VAL A 171 18.06 0.85 2.62
C VAL A 171 18.81 0.41 3.88
N VAL A 172 19.35 -0.81 3.89
CA VAL A 172 20.00 -1.40 5.09
C VAL A 172 21.11 -0.51 5.67
N PRO A 173 22.00 0.12 4.87
CA PRO A 173 23.07 0.97 5.42
C PRO A 173 22.55 2.23 6.12
N GLN A 174 21.33 2.65 5.82
CA GLN A 174 20.67 3.82 6.41
C GLN A 174 19.81 3.48 7.63
N LEU A 175 19.57 2.19 7.91
CA LEU A 175 18.80 1.78 9.07
C LEU A 175 19.54 2.12 10.36
N ARG A 176 18.79 2.63 11.33
CA ARG A 176 19.32 3.00 12.65
C ARG A 176 20.02 1.81 13.30
N GLY A 177 21.24 2.04 13.77
CA GLY A 177 22.04 1.01 14.44
C GLY A 177 22.62 -0.05 13.50
N GLN A 178 22.37 0.06 12.19
CA GLN A 178 22.86 -0.86 11.15
C GLN A 178 22.69 -2.33 11.55
N PRO A 179 21.47 -2.77 11.91
CA PRO A 179 21.25 -4.12 12.38
C PRO A 179 21.53 -5.13 11.28
N ALA A 180 21.84 -6.37 11.67
CA ALA A 180 21.68 -7.48 10.76
C ALA A 180 20.20 -7.58 10.35
N VAL A 181 19.94 -7.81 9.05
CA VAL A 181 18.58 -7.93 8.51
C VAL A 181 18.37 -9.30 7.90
N THR A 182 17.34 -10.02 8.37
CA THR A 182 16.89 -11.29 7.82
C THR A 182 15.81 -11.04 6.78
N PHE A 183 16.04 -11.47 5.54
CA PHE A 183 15.10 -11.33 4.43
C PHE A 183 14.27 -12.59 4.25
N THR A 184 12.96 -12.43 4.08
CA THR A 184 12.03 -13.53 3.83
C THR A 184 11.02 -13.14 2.74
N GLN A 185 10.47 -14.14 2.06
CA GLN A 185 9.46 -13.94 1.02
C GLN A 185 8.08 -14.30 1.57
N TRP A 186 7.10 -13.44 1.33
CA TRP A 186 5.69 -13.75 1.61
C TRP A 186 5.05 -14.39 0.38
N SER A 187 4.85 -15.71 0.43
CA SER A 187 4.30 -16.51 -0.67
C SER A 187 2.84 -16.94 -0.46
N LYS A 188 2.15 -16.37 0.53
CA LYS A 188 0.77 -16.79 0.89
C LYS A 188 -0.28 -16.31 -0.11
N CYS A 189 -0.10 -15.11 -0.68
CA CYS A 189 -0.98 -14.52 -1.67
C CYS A 189 -0.28 -14.49 -3.03
N LYS A 190 -0.91 -15.03 -4.08
CA LYS A 190 -0.49 -14.86 -5.47
C LYS A 190 -1.61 -14.18 -6.27
N GLN A 191 -1.34 -13.09 -6.96
CA GLN A 191 -2.33 -12.48 -7.85
C GLN A 191 -2.68 -13.46 -8.97
N ASN A 192 -3.97 -13.51 -9.32
CA ASN A 192 -4.50 -14.37 -10.39
C ASN A 192 -4.95 -13.58 -11.61
N ASP A 193 -4.63 -12.28 -11.66
CA ASP A 193 -5.02 -11.33 -12.69
C ASP A 193 -3.84 -10.41 -13.06
N GLY A 194 -4.10 -9.44 -13.95
CA GLY A 194 -3.10 -8.50 -14.46
C GLY A 194 -3.14 -7.10 -13.82
N HIS A 195 -3.98 -6.84 -12.82
CA HIS A 195 -4.30 -5.47 -12.35
C HIS A 195 -4.28 -5.29 -10.83
N SER A 196 -4.26 -6.37 -10.04
CA SER A 196 -4.39 -6.31 -8.58
C SER A 196 -3.07 -6.19 -7.84
N CYS A 197 -1.92 -6.08 -8.52
CA CYS A 197 -0.59 -5.99 -7.89
C CYS A 197 -0.49 -4.87 -6.85
N GLY A 198 -1.01 -3.68 -7.16
CA GLY A 198 -1.02 -2.55 -6.24
C GLY A 198 -1.92 -2.77 -5.03
N LEU A 199 -3.11 -3.36 -5.25
CA LEU A 199 -4.05 -3.67 -4.18
C LEU A 199 -3.45 -4.69 -3.20
N TRP A 200 -2.92 -5.80 -3.73
CA TRP A 200 -2.33 -6.83 -2.89
C TRP A 200 -1.08 -6.33 -2.17
N SER A 201 -0.32 -5.41 -2.77
CA SER A 201 0.80 -4.74 -2.11
C SER A 201 0.36 -3.96 -0.87
N LEU A 202 -0.72 -3.15 -0.97
CA LEU A 202 -1.27 -2.43 0.19
C LEU A 202 -1.87 -3.39 1.23
N PHE A 203 -2.60 -4.41 0.79
CA PHE A 203 -3.20 -5.43 1.65
C PHE A 203 -2.13 -6.20 2.45
N PHE A 204 -1.02 -6.55 1.81
CA PHE A 204 0.13 -7.18 2.45
C PHE A 204 0.69 -6.29 3.56
N LEU A 205 0.97 -5.02 3.26
CA LEU A 205 1.56 -4.08 4.22
C LEU A 205 0.65 -3.88 5.43
N GLU A 206 -0.65 -3.68 5.21
CA GLU A 206 -1.61 -3.60 6.30
C GLU A 206 -1.65 -4.90 7.11
N SER A 207 -1.64 -6.06 6.44
CA SER A 207 -1.63 -7.37 7.11
C SER A 207 -0.41 -7.53 8.02
N MET A 208 0.77 -7.11 7.57
CA MET A 208 1.99 -7.12 8.38
C MET A 208 1.88 -6.19 9.58
N LEU A 209 1.36 -4.96 9.38
CA LEU A 209 1.18 -4.00 10.46
C LEU A 209 0.21 -4.52 11.53
N CYS A 210 -0.90 -5.17 11.15
CA CYS A 210 -1.94 -5.61 12.09
C CYS A 210 -1.81 -7.07 12.55
N GLY A 211 -0.83 -7.83 12.05
CA GLY A 211 -0.70 -9.26 12.36
C GLY A 211 -1.84 -10.12 11.78
N HIS A 212 -2.49 -9.65 10.72
CA HIS A 212 -3.56 -10.38 10.06
C HIS A 212 -3.03 -11.68 9.43
N LYS A 213 -3.77 -12.77 9.62
CA LYS A 213 -3.44 -14.07 9.05
C LYS A 213 -4.17 -14.25 7.72
N TRP A 214 -3.39 -14.35 6.65
CA TRP A 214 -3.89 -14.70 5.31
C TRP A 214 -4.76 -15.97 5.32
N SER A 215 -5.84 -15.94 4.54
CA SER A 215 -6.61 -17.09 4.09
C SER A 215 -7.07 -16.87 2.65
N ASP A 216 -7.28 -17.93 1.88
CA ASP A 216 -7.68 -17.83 0.47
C ASP A 216 -9.07 -17.20 0.29
N SER A 217 -9.91 -17.17 1.32
CA SER A 217 -11.16 -16.41 1.32
C SER A 217 -10.96 -14.90 1.10
N CYS A 218 -9.76 -14.36 1.36
CA CYS A 218 -9.44 -12.96 1.06
C CYS A 218 -9.63 -12.63 -0.43
N TYR A 219 -9.41 -13.57 -1.35
CA TYR A 219 -9.64 -13.33 -2.78
C TYR A 219 -11.09 -12.99 -3.12
N GLN A 220 -12.05 -13.56 -2.37
CA GLN A 220 -13.47 -13.32 -2.61
C GLN A 220 -13.86 -11.85 -2.38
N TRP A 221 -13.09 -11.16 -1.54
CA TRP A 221 -13.38 -9.81 -1.08
C TRP A 221 -12.48 -8.74 -1.74
N GLU A 222 -11.82 -9.06 -2.86
CA GLU A 222 -10.94 -8.11 -3.58
C GLU A 222 -11.64 -6.77 -3.87
N GLN A 223 -12.86 -6.84 -4.40
CA GLN A 223 -13.64 -5.65 -4.77
C GLN A 223 -14.06 -4.82 -3.56
N TYR A 224 -14.30 -5.48 -2.42
CA TYR A 224 -14.52 -4.81 -1.15
C TYR A 224 -13.24 -4.11 -0.66
N TYR A 225 -12.07 -4.75 -0.73
CA TYR A 225 -10.81 -4.11 -0.34
C TYR A 225 -10.51 -2.87 -1.19
N ARG A 226 -10.83 -2.91 -2.48
CA ARG A 226 -10.73 -1.76 -3.38
C ARG A 226 -11.56 -0.58 -2.91
N VAL A 227 -12.86 -0.77 -2.62
CA VAL A 227 -13.70 0.34 -2.14
C VAL A 227 -13.30 0.81 -0.74
N ARG A 228 -12.83 -0.11 0.10
CA ARG A 228 -12.29 0.21 1.43
C ARG A 228 -11.07 1.12 1.33
N TYR A 229 -10.08 0.78 0.51
CA TYR A 229 -8.92 1.64 0.31
C TYR A 229 -9.27 2.97 -0.36
N LEU A 230 -10.18 2.98 -1.34
CA LEU A 230 -10.69 4.22 -1.93
C LEU A 230 -11.24 5.15 -0.84
N ARG A 231 -12.14 4.65 0.01
CA ARG A 231 -12.72 5.43 1.10
C ARG A 231 -11.65 5.95 2.06
N MET A 232 -10.69 5.11 2.42
CA MET A 232 -9.65 5.48 3.38
C MET A 232 -8.63 6.49 2.81
N CYS A 233 -8.43 6.48 1.50
CA CYS A 233 -7.52 7.40 0.81
C CYS A 233 -8.21 8.69 0.35
N ALA A 234 -9.53 8.66 0.17
CA ALA A 234 -10.30 9.83 -0.20
C ALA A 234 -10.18 10.91 0.87
N HIS A 235 -9.87 12.13 0.43
CA HIS A 235 -9.90 13.31 1.26
C HIS A 235 -11.24 14.00 1.07
N ASP A 236 -12.01 14.14 2.15
CA ASP A 236 -13.27 14.88 2.13
C ASP A 236 -13.00 16.34 1.73
N SER A 237 -13.88 16.93 0.93
CA SER A 237 -13.73 18.34 0.52
C SER A 237 -14.00 19.34 1.65
N GLU A 238 -14.48 18.88 2.80
CA GLU A 238 -14.67 19.71 3.99
C GLU A 238 -13.53 19.49 5.01
N GLY A 239 -12.53 20.38 4.88
CA GLY A 239 -11.53 20.71 5.89
C GLY A 239 -11.27 22.20 5.87
#